data_AF-A0A5B7A9D3-F1
#
_entry.id   AF-A0A5B7A9D3-F1
#
_cell.length_a   1.000
_cell.length_b   1.000
_cell.length_c   1.000
_cell.angle_alpha   90.00
_cell.angle_beta   90.00
_cell.angle_gamma   90.00
#
_symmetry.space_group_name_H-M   'P 1'
#
loop_
_entity.id
_entity.type
_entity.pdbx_description
1 polymer ?
#
loop_
_entity_poly.entity_id
_entity_poly.type
_entity_poly.pdbx_seq_one_letter_code
_entity_poly.pdbx_strand_id
1 'polypeptide(L)'
;MVVFVKPRKSERAWLFGKPFTTNMWVITILVNIYNGFVIWCIEQKDNEYFGGTWFNQIGTTIWITFTTLFSTLPGDRVHSNLSRMVMVVWLFVALVITSSYTASLTSMLTIQRLNPTVIDVETLQKSGAKVGCDGNSFVVKYLEDVLKFDRNNIIEKYTGDAYPEALIRGEIAAAFLEVPYVKVLLAKYCNNFTTSGPTFKVGGFGFVRILLIYPLF
;
A
#
# COMPACT_ATOMS: atom_id res chain seq x y z
N MET A 1 9.88 -2.42 -18.67
CA MET A 1 11.22 -2.29 -18.04
C MET A 1 11.21 -2.94 -16.67
N VAL A 2 12.38 -3.23 -16.09
CA VAL A 2 12.56 -3.82 -14.76
C VAL A 2 13.20 -2.80 -13.83
N VAL A 3 12.68 -2.69 -12.61
CA VAL A 3 13.17 -1.77 -11.59
C VAL A 3 13.44 -2.52 -10.29
N PHE A 4 14.40 -2.02 -9.51
CA PHE A 4 14.65 -2.53 -8.17
C PHE A 4 13.55 -2.08 -7.21
N VAL A 5 12.93 -3.03 -6.53
CA VAL A 5 11.97 -2.75 -5.46
C VAL A 5 12.77 -2.52 -4.19
N LYS A 6 12.84 -1.27 -3.72
CA LYS A 6 13.45 -0.98 -2.42
C LYS A 6 12.77 -1.85 -1.34
N PRO A 7 13.53 -2.68 -0.60
CA PRO A 7 12.96 -3.53 0.42
C PRO A 7 12.25 -2.67 1.46
N ARG A 8 10.97 -2.98 1.68
CA ARG A 8 10.07 -2.20 2.52
C ARG A 8 10.38 -2.43 4.00
N LYS A 9 11.48 -1.87 4.49
CA LYS A 9 11.84 -1.87 5.91
C LYS A 9 11.18 -0.69 6.61
N SER A 10 10.46 -1.00 7.70
CA SER A 10 10.10 -0.07 8.77
C SER A 10 8.98 0.97 8.55
N GLU A 11 7.86 0.61 7.93
CA GLU A 11 6.62 1.40 8.10
C GLU A 11 5.44 0.60 8.68
N ARG A 12 5.61 -0.71 8.93
CA ARG A 12 4.48 -1.60 9.27
C ARG A 12 3.75 -1.21 10.56
N ALA A 13 4.45 -0.68 11.56
CA ALA A 13 3.85 -0.23 12.81
C ALA A 13 3.11 1.11 12.69
N TRP A 14 3.57 2.02 11.81
CA TRP A 14 2.94 3.32 11.57
C TRP A 14 1.77 3.27 10.58
N LEU A 15 1.52 2.10 9.96
CA LEU A 15 0.36 1.88 9.09
C LEU A 15 -0.97 2.00 9.85
N PHE A 16 -1.02 1.71 11.15
CA PHE A 16 -2.26 1.81 11.93
C PHE A 16 -2.77 3.25 12.09
N GLY A 17 -1.88 4.24 12.08
CA GLY A 17 -2.25 5.66 12.18
C GLY A 17 -2.57 6.33 10.84
N LYS A 18 -2.04 5.81 9.73
CA LYS A 18 -2.20 6.40 8.38
C LYS A 18 -3.62 6.38 7.77
N PRO A 19 -4.53 5.42 8.02
CA PRO A 19 -5.81 5.37 7.30
C PRO A 19 -6.76 6.52 7.68
N PHE A 20 -6.59 7.14 8.85
CA PHE A 20 -7.30 8.36 9.21
C PHE A 20 -6.36 9.56 9.21
N THR A 21 -6.73 10.61 8.47
CA THR A 21 -6.06 11.91 8.53
C THR A 21 -6.19 12.51 9.93
N THR A 22 -5.24 13.34 10.35
CA THR A 22 -5.26 14.05 11.65
C THR A 22 -6.61 14.71 11.94
N ASN A 23 -7.26 15.29 10.92
CA ASN A 23 -8.58 15.90 11.04
C ASN A 23 -9.68 14.87 11.41
N MET A 24 -9.64 13.66 10.84
CA MET A 24 -10.61 12.60 11.13
C MET A 24 -10.42 12.02 12.54
N TRP A 25 -9.17 11.94 13.02
CA TRP A 25 -8.89 11.60 14.42
C TRP A 25 -9.48 12.62 15.39
N VAL A 26 -9.30 13.91 15.12
CA VAL A 26 -9.87 14.99 15.94
C VAL A 26 -11.39 14.91 15.98
N ILE A 27 -12.04 14.74 14.82
CA ILE A 27 -13.51 14.58 14.75
C ILE A 27 -13.96 13.34 15.54
N THR A 28 -13.25 12.22 15.42
CA THR A 28 -13.59 10.98 16.14
C THR A 28 -13.49 11.16 17.65
N ILE A 29 -12.44 11.83 18.13
CA ILE A 29 -12.26 12.14 19.56
C ILE A 29 -13.37 13.09 20.04
N LEU A 30 -13.65 14.16 19.28
CA LEU A 30 -14.70 15.13 19.62
C LEU A 30 -16.09 14.47 19.71
N VAL A 31 -16.44 13.62 18.73
CA VAL A 31 -17.71 12.88 18.74
C VAL A 31 -17.79 11.93 19.93
N ASN A 32 -16.70 11.26 20.30
CA ASN A 32 -16.69 10.39 21.49
C ASN A 32 -16.85 11.18 22.79
N ILE A 33 -16.15 12.32 22.94
CA ILE A 33 -16.30 13.20 24.12
C ILE A 33 -17.73 13.74 24.21
N TYR A 34 -18.30 14.18 23.10
CA TYR A 34 -19.70 14.66 23.04
C TYR A 34 -20.68 13.57 23.50
N ASN A 35 -20.54 12.35 22.99
CA ASN A 35 -21.42 11.25 23.38
C ASN A 35 -21.25 10.87 24.87
N GLY A 36 -20.02 10.84 25.38
CA GLY A 36 -19.75 10.62 26.80
C GLY A 36 -20.38 11.70 27.69
N PHE A 37 -20.33 12.96 27.25
CA PHE A 37 -20.98 14.08 27.93
C PHE A 37 -22.52 13.94 27.94
N VAL A 38 -23.12 13.53 26.82
CA VAL A 38 -24.57 13.31 26.73
C VAL A 38 -25.03 12.19 27.68
N ILE A 39 -24.31 11.06 27.71
CA ILE A 39 -24.61 9.96 28.63
C ILE A 39 -24.47 10.43 30.09
N TRP A 40 -23.39 11.15 30.40
CA TRP A 40 -23.15 11.71 31.73
C TRP A 40 -24.27 12.66 32.16
N CYS A 41 -24.73 13.58 31.30
CA CYS A 41 -25.86 14.47 31.63
C CYS A 41 -27.18 13.74 31.84
N ILE A 42 -27.43 12.63 31.13
CA ILE A 42 -28.64 11.82 31.30
C ILE A 42 -28.58 11.08 32.64
N GLU A 43 -27.43 10.49 32.97
CA GLU A 43 -27.24 9.70 34.18
C GLU A 43 -27.10 10.56 35.44
N GLN A 44 -26.58 11.78 35.30
CA GLN A 44 -26.55 12.79 36.37
C GLN A 44 -27.95 13.23 36.83
N LYS A 45 -28.96 13.09 35.96
CA LYS A 45 -30.34 13.50 36.28
C LYS A 45 -31.08 12.48 37.15
N ASP A 46 -30.69 11.21 37.10
CA ASP A 46 -31.36 10.10 37.80
C ASP A 46 -30.60 9.61 39.04
N ASN A 47 -29.41 10.14 39.34
CA ASN A 47 -28.56 9.65 40.43
C ASN A 47 -28.10 10.79 41.36
N GLU A 48 -28.69 10.91 42.56
CA GLU A 48 -28.27 11.83 43.64
C GLU A 48 -27.04 11.32 44.45
N TYR A 49 -26.23 10.42 43.89
CA TYR A 49 -25.06 9.81 44.57
C TYR A 49 -23.69 10.20 43.94
N PHE A 50 -23.60 11.39 43.33
CA PHE A 50 -22.34 11.90 42.78
C PHE A 50 -21.40 12.47 43.86
N GLY A 51 -20.71 11.58 44.58
CA GLY A 51 -19.72 11.90 45.61
C GLY A 51 -18.37 11.20 45.46
N GLY A 52 -17.88 10.96 44.23
CA GLY A 52 -16.62 10.24 43.98
C GLY A 52 -15.75 10.82 42.85
N THR A 53 -14.44 10.57 42.93
CA THR A 53 -13.39 11.14 42.05
C THR A 53 -13.64 10.87 40.56
N TRP A 54 -13.69 11.94 39.77
CA TRP A 54 -14.09 12.02 38.36
C TRP A 54 -13.44 10.97 37.43
N PHE A 55 -12.16 10.64 37.64
CA PHE A 55 -11.44 9.68 36.79
C PHE A 55 -11.80 8.20 37.07
N ASN A 56 -12.17 7.86 38.31
CA ASN A 56 -12.49 6.47 38.67
C ASN A 56 -13.87 6.08 38.12
N GLN A 57 -14.81 7.03 38.08
CA GLN A 57 -16.15 6.84 37.53
C GLN A 57 -16.16 6.65 36.02
N ILE A 58 -15.34 7.39 35.27
CA ILE A 58 -15.22 7.19 33.81
C ILE A 58 -14.68 5.79 33.51
N GLY A 59 -13.70 5.32 34.30
CA GLY A 59 -13.13 3.97 34.17
C GLY A 59 -14.16 2.86 34.43
N THR A 60 -14.98 3.00 35.48
CA THR A 60 -16.03 2.02 35.79
C THR A 60 -17.20 2.08 34.81
N THR A 61 -17.60 3.25 34.30
CA THR A 61 -18.64 3.37 33.25
C THR A 61 -18.19 2.75 31.93
N ILE A 62 -16.93 2.94 31.53
CA ILE A 62 -16.35 2.28 30.34
C ILE A 62 -16.28 0.76 30.55
N TRP A 63 -15.91 0.31 31.75
CA TRP A 63 -15.87 -1.11 32.10
C TRP A 63 -17.27 -1.75 32.10
N ILE A 64 -18.27 -1.06 32.64
CA ILE A 64 -19.68 -1.50 32.68
C ILE A 64 -20.30 -1.51 31.28
N THR A 65 -20.03 -0.51 30.44
CA THR A 65 -20.51 -0.49 29.05
C THR A 65 -19.87 -1.60 28.20
N PHE A 66 -18.59 -1.91 28.40
CA PHE A 66 -17.92 -3.01 27.72
C PHE A 66 -18.47 -4.38 28.14
N THR A 67 -18.74 -4.57 29.44
CA THR A 67 -19.29 -5.82 29.99
C THR A 67 -20.77 -6.03 29.66
N THR A 68 -21.60 -4.97 29.60
CA THR A 68 -23.02 -5.06 29.20
C THR A 68 -23.22 -5.34 27.71
N LEU A 69 -22.26 -4.98 26.86
CA LEU A 69 -22.30 -5.24 25.42
C LEU A 69 -21.92 -6.66 25.03
N PHE A 70 -20.93 -7.22 25.73
CA PHE A 70 -20.44 -8.57 25.46
C PHE A 70 -21.09 -9.64 26.30
N SER A 71 -21.71 -9.27 27.43
CA SER A 71 -22.35 -10.22 28.34
C SER A 71 -23.77 -9.78 28.64
N THR A 72 -24.73 -10.51 28.09
CA THR A 72 -26.11 -10.61 28.57
C THR A 72 -26.16 -11.25 29.96
N LEU A 73 -25.63 -10.57 30.99
CA LEU A 73 -25.72 -11.00 32.38
C LEU A 73 -26.65 -10.06 33.16
N PRO A 74 -27.65 -10.59 33.88
CA PRO A 74 -28.67 -9.80 34.59
C PRO A 74 -28.06 -9.21 35.87
N GLY A 75 -27.24 -8.17 35.73
CA GLY A 75 -26.43 -7.64 36.83
C GLY A 75 -26.82 -6.25 37.28
N ASP A 76 -26.65 -5.24 36.43
CA ASP A 76 -26.92 -3.85 36.81
C ASP A 76 -27.61 -3.12 35.66
N ARG A 77 -28.88 -2.80 35.90
CA ARG A 77 -29.75 -2.16 34.92
C ARG A 77 -29.40 -0.68 34.89
N VAL A 78 -28.97 -0.20 33.73
CA VAL A 78 -29.04 1.23 33.41
C VAL A 78 -30.49 1.67 33.66
N HIS A 79 -30.70 2.57 34.62
CA HIS A 79 -32.00 2.72 35.28
C HIS A 79 -33.06 3.38 34.38
N SER A 80 -32.62 4.09 33.33
CA SER A 80 -33.45 4.90 32.43
C SER A 80 -33.60 4.25 31.05
N ASN A 81 -34.83 4.14 30.56
CA ASN A 81 -35.10 3.68 29.18
C ASN A 81 -34.45 4.61 28.12
N LEU A 82 -34.21 5.88 28.47
CA LEU A 82 -33.67 6.89 27.57
C LEU A 82 -32.16 6.74 27.35
N SER A 83 -31.39 6.42 28.40
CA SER A 83 -29.95 6.13 28.26
C SER A 83 -29.70 4.84 27.48
N ARG A 84 -30.57 3.84 27.61
CA ARG A 84 -30.50 2.61 26.81
C ARG A 84 -30.67 2.88 25.32
N MET A 85 -31.62 3.74 24.95
CA MET A 85 -31.83 4.13 23.54
C MET A 85 -30.63 4.91 22.99
N VAL A 86 -30.07 5.84 23.79
CA VAL A 86 -28.86 6.60 23.42
C VAL A 86 -27.64 5.69 23.25
N MET A 87 -27.49 4.67 24.09
CA MET A 87 -26.40 3.69 23.99
C MET A 87 -26.48 2.86 22.70
N VAL A 88 -27.68 2.43 22.29
CA VAL A 88 -27.88 1.72 21.01
C VAL A 88 -27.50 2.60 19.83
N VAL A 89 -27.90 3.87 19.84
CA VAL A 89 -27.52 4.84 18.79
C VAL A 89 -26.01 5.07 18.78
N TRP A 90 -25.38 5.22 19.95
CA TRP A 90 -23.92 5.35 20.07
C TRP A 90 -23.17 4.14 19.49
N LEU A 91 -23.66 2.94 19.76
CA LEU A 91 -23.08 1.71 19.21
C LEU A 91 -23.15 1.63 17.71
N PHE A 92 -24.28 2.05 17.14
CA PHE A 92 -24.43 2.14 15.70
C PHE A 92 -23.40 3.10 15.09
N VAL A 93 -23.19 4.27 15.70
CA VAL A 93 -22.15 5.23 15.28
C VAL A 93 -20.75 4.64 15.41
N ALA A 94 -20.42 4.01 16.54
CA ALA A 94 -19.12 3.36 16.75
C ALA A 94 -18.85 2.23 15.73
N LEU A 95 -19.88 1.47 15.37
CA LEU A 95 -19.81 0.42 14.35
C LEU A 95 -19.54 1.00 12.96
N VAL A 96 -20.18 2.11 12.59
CA VAL A 96 -19.93 2.81 11.32
C VAL A 96 -18.50 3.35 11.25
N ILE A 97 -17.99 3.94 12.35
CA ILE A 97 -16.61 4.43 12.43
C ILE A 97 -15.61 3.28 12.26
N THR A 98 -15.81 2.17 12.98
CA THR A 98 -14.93 0.99 12.94
C THR A 98 -14.94 0.32 11.57
N SER A 99 -16.12 0.22 10.94
CA SER A 99 -16.27 -0.32 9.58
C SER A 99 -15.57 0.55 8.55
N SER A 100 -15.73 1.87 8.64
CA SER A 100 -15.08 2.84 7.75
C SER A 100 -13.56 2.83 7.92
N TYR A 101 -13.07 2.72 9.16
CA TYR A 101 -11.64 2.57 9.44
C TYR A 101 -11.07 1.32 8.77
N THR A 102 -11.75 0.19 8.92
CA THR A 102 -11.34 -1.10 8.35
C THR A 102 -11.36 -1.05 6.82
N ALA A 103 -12.37 -0.42 6.22
CA ALA A 103 -12.45 -0.21 4.77
C ALA A 103 -11.30 0.68 4.24
N SER A 104 -10.98 1.76 4.93
CA SER A 104 -9.87 2.65 4.54
C SER A 104 -8.51 1.97 4.70
N LEU A 105 -8.31 1.21 5.77
CA LEU A 105 -7.09 0.42 5.99
C LEU A 105 -6.90 -0.64 4.91
N THR A 106 -7.96 -1.39 4.59
CA THR A 106 -7.93 -2.42 3.54
C THR A 106 -7.72 -1.84 2.14
N SER A 107 -8.35 -0.69 1.83
CA SER A 107 -8.09 0.06 0.59
C SER A 107 -6.63 0.48 0.47
N MET A 108 -6.06 1.05 1.54
CA MET A 108 -4.66 1.46 1.58
C MET A 108 -3.70 0.27 1.36
N LEU A 109 -3.98 -0.88 1.98
CA LEU A 109 -3.18 -2.09 1.77
C LEU A 109 -3.30 -2.62 0.33
N THR A 110 -4.47 -2.47 -0.30
CA THR A 110 -4.73 -2.88 -1.68
C THR A 110 -4.04 -1.97 -2.70
N ILE A 111 -4.13 -0.64 -2.56
CA ILE A 111 -3.50 0.34 -3.47
C ILE A 111 -1.98 0.15 -3.53
N GLN A 112 -1.36 -0.10 -2.39
CA GLN A 112 0.08 -0.32 -2.30
C GLN A 112 0.55 -1.63 -2.97
N ARG A 113 -0.36 -2.58 -3.21
CA ARG A 113 -0.07 -3.81 -3.96
C ARG A 113 -0.30 -3.62 -5.45
N LEU A 114 -1.24 -2.75 -5.85
CA LEU A 114 -1.55 -2.48 -7.26
C LEU A 114 -0.54 -1.57 -7.96
N ASN A 115 0.03 -0.58 -7.26
CA ASN A 115 0.99 0.37 -7.84
C ASN A 115 2.26 0.47 -6.98
N PRO A 116 3.19 -0.50 -7.05
CA PRO A 116 4.56 -0.23 -6.63
C PRO A 116 5.06 0.95 -7.49
N THR A 117 5.53 2.03 -6.86
CA THR A 117 5.95 3.31 -7.48
C THR A 117 6.34 3.11 -8.94
N VAL A 118 5.39 3.34 -9.84
CA VAL A 118 5.58 3.07 -11.26
C VAL A 118 6.49 4.18 -11.76
N ILE A 119 7.77 3.86 -11.87
CA ILE A 119 8.73 4.75 -12.51
C ILE A 119 8.26 4.81 -13.96
N ASP A 120 7.88 6.00 -14.43
CA ASP A 120 7.43 6.16 -15.80
C ASP A 120 8.60 6.53 -16.71
N VAL A 121 8.51 6.18 -17.98
CA VAL A 121 9.60 6.43 -18.95
C VAL A 121 9.85 7.94 -19.09
N GLU A 122 8.80 8.76 -19.07
CA GLU A 122 8.91 10.22 -19.11
C GLU A 122 9.64 10.77 -17.88
N THR A 123 9.41 10.18 -16.70
CA THR A 123 10.10 10.59 -15.47
C THR A 123 11.60 10.25 -15.49
N LEU A 124 11.97 9.11 -16.08
CA LEU A 124 13.38 8.74 -16.28
C LEU A 124 14.07 9.69 -17.25
N GLN A 125 13.36 10.09 -18.32
CA GLN A 125 13.88 11.03 -19.30
C GLN A 125 14.10 12.43 -18.69
N LYS A 126 13.08 12.98 -18.04
CA LYS A 126 13.14 14.31 -17.40
C LYS A 126 14.19 14.40 -16.30
N SER A 127 14.43 13.31 -15.57
CA SER A 127 15.42 13.25 -14.51
C SER A 127 16.85 12.97 -15.00
N GLY A 128 17.04 12.64 -16.29
CA GLY A 128 18.34 12.21 -16.81
C GLY A 128 18.85 10.93 -16.14
N ALA A 129 17.94 10.06 -15.70
CA ALA A 129 18.31 8.85 -14.99
C ALA A 129 19.02 7.86 -15.92
N LYS A 130 20.05 7.19 -15.39
CA LYS A 130 20.78 6.16 -16.13
C LYS A 130 19.95 4.90 -16.28
N VAL A 131 19.83 4.38 -17.50
CA VAL A 131 19.03 3.19 -17.84
C VAL A 131 19.93 2.11 -18.43
N GLY A 132 19.69 0.86 -18.06
CA GLY A 132 20.44 -0.29 -18.54
C GLY A 132 19.77 -0.97 -19.73
N CYS A 133 20.54 -1.40 -20.72
CA CYS A 133 20.06 -2.27 -21.80
C CYS A 133 21.18 -3.15 -22.36
N ASP A 134 20.80 -4.13 -23.18
CA ASP A 134 21.76 -5.00 -23.84
C ASP A 134 22.44 -4.25 -24.99
N GLY A 135 23.77 -4.16 -24.94
CA GLY A 135 24.55 -3.30 -25.85
C GLY A 135 24.50 -3.72 -27.31
N ASN A 136 24.34 -5.03 -27.57
CA ASN A 136 24.23 -5.55 -28.93
C ASN A 136 22.77 -5.64 -29.42
N SER A 137 21.81 -5.13 -28.64
CA SER A 137 20.39 -5.24 -28.94
C SER A 137 19.85 -4.03 -29.70
N PHE A 138 18.79 -4.25 -30.49
CA PHE A 138 17.98 -3.19 -31.08
C PHE A 138 17.42 -2.21 -30.04
N VAL A 139 17.33 -2.65 -28.77
CA VAL A 139 16.82 -1.86 -27.65
C VAL A 139 17.59 -0.55 -27.49
N VAL A 140 18.90 -0.54 -27.74
CA VAL A 140 19.73 0.68 -27.68
C VAL A 140 19.21 1.74 -28.66
N LYS A 141 19.05 1.36 -29.94
CA LYS A 141 18.52 2.25 -30.97
C LYS A 141 17.08 2.66 -30.68
N TYR A 142 16.26 1.75 -30.15
CA TYR A 142 14.89 2.08 -29.76
C TYR A 142 14.84 3.14 -28.64
N LEU A 143 15.71 3.01 -27.63
CA LEU A 143 15.81 3.99 -26.55
C LEU A 143 16.24 5.37 -27.04
N GLU A 144 17.21 5.41 -27.96
CA GLU A 144 17.75 6.64 -28.52
C GLU A 144 16.81 7.29 -29.55
N ASP A 145 16.35 6.54 -30.55
CA ASP A 145 15.59 7.06 -31.69
C ASP A 145 14.12 7.28 -31.38
N VAL A 146 13.49 6.38 -30.62
CA VAL A 146 12.03 6.39 -30.36
C VAL A 146 11.72 7.00 -29.01
N LEU A 147 12.39 6.52 -27.95
CA LEU A 147 12.15 7.02 -26.59
C LEU A 147 12.97 8.28 -26.25
N LYS A 148 13.87 8.72 -27.15
CA LYS A 148 14.65 9.95 -27.04
C LYS A 148 15.44 10.04 -25.73
N PHE A 149 16.04 8.94 -25.29
CA PHE A 149 17.02 8.95 -24.22
C PHE A 149 18.37 9.49 -24.71
N ASP A 150 19.05 10.25 -23.84
CA ASP A 150 20.42 10.68 -24.08
C ASP A 150 21.36 9.47 -24.07
N ARG A 151 22.23 9.35 -25.07
CA ARG A 151 23.18 8.25 -25.20
C ARG A 151 24.07 8.08 -23.97
N ASN A 152 24.44 9.17 -23.30
CA ASN A 152 25.28 9.14 -22.10
C ASN A 152 24.57 8.52 -20.89
N ASN A 153 23.24 8.49 -20.90
CA ASN A 153 22.42 7.90 -19.86
C ASN A 153 22.08 6.43 -20.15
N ILE A 154 22.45 5.90 -21.32
CA ILE A 154 22.26 4.50 -21.68
C ILE A 154 23.51 3.72 -21.27
N ILE A 155 23.38 2.84 -20.29
CA ILE A 155 24.44 1.93 -19.84
C ILE A 155 24.26 0.57 -20.49
N GLU A 156 25.17 0.22 -21.38
CA GLU A 156 25.21 -1.08 -22.01
C GLU A 156 25.76 -2.14 -21.04
N LYS A 157 25.04 -3.24 -20.86
CA LYS A 157 25.48 -4.41 -20.08
C LYS A 157 25.30 -5.68 -20.91
N TYR A 158 26.38 -6.42 -21.11
CA TYR A 158 26.39 -7.61 -21.99
C TYR A 158 26.05 -8.93 -21.28
N THR A 159 26.01 -8.93 -19.94
CA THR A 159 25.80 -10.14 -19.14
C THR A 159 24.49 -10.05 -18.36
N GLY A 160 23.67 -11.10 -18.45
CA GLY A 160 22.37 -11.17 -17.76
C GLY A 160 22.45 -11.01 -16.24
N ASP A 161 23.52 -11.50 -15.61
CA ASP A 161 23.73 -11.39 -14.16
C ASP A 161 24.25 -10.01 -13.72
N ALA A 162 24.68 -9.14 -14.64
CA ALA A 162 25.13 -7.79 -14.31
C ALA A 162 23.96 -6.82 -14.03
N TYR A 163 22.75 -7.11 -14.54
CA TYR A 163 21.58 -6.26 -14.37
C TYR A 163 21.06 -6.22 -12.92
N PRO A 164 20.86 -7.37 -12.24
CA PRO A 164 20.48 -7.36 -10.82
C PRO A 164 21.43 -6.55 -9.96
N GLU A 165 22.75 -6.72 -10.14
CA GLU A 165 23.75 -6.00 -9.36
C GLU A 165 23.74 -4.49 -9.62
N ALA A 166 23.66 -4.09 -10.89
CA ALA A 166 23.61 -2.68 -11.27
C ALA A 166 22.34 -1.97 -10.76
N LEU A 167 21.20 -2.67 -10.77
CA LEU A 167 19.93 -2.19 -10.21
C LEU A 167 19.99 -2.07 -8.67
N ILE A 168 20.60 -3.04 -7.98
CA ILE A 168 20.75 -3.02 -6.51
C ILE A 168 21.72 -1.91 -6.06
N ARG A 169 22.84 -1.74 -6.78
CA ARG A 169 23.83 -0.70 -6.50
C ARG A 169 23.33 0.71 -6.84
N GLY A 170 22.25 0.83 -7.60
CA GLY A 170 21.73 2.11 -8.09
C GLY A 170 22.58 2.72 -9.20
N GLU A 171 23.40 1.92 -9.90
CA GLU A 171 24.12 2.35 -11.10
C GLU A 171 23.15 2.67 -12.24
N ILE A 172 22.05 1.91 -12.31
CA ILE A 172 20.93 2.11 -13.24
C ILE A 172 19.62 2.20 -12.46
N ALA A 173 18.74 3.10 -12.88
CA ALA A 173 17.41 3.27 -12.30
C ALA A 173 16.41 2.23 -12.83
N ALA A 174 16.55 1.84 -14.09
CA ALA A 174 15.70 0.86 -14.75
C ALA A 174 16.48 0.08 -15.80
N ALA A 175 16.11 -1.17 -16.04
CA ALA A 175 16.64 -2.02 -17.11
C ALA A 175 15.58 -2.27 -18.19
N PHE A 176 15.91 -1.98 -19.44
CA PHE A 176 15.10 -2.30 -20.61
C PHE A 176 15.59 -3.63 -21.19
N LEU A 177 14.76 -4.65 -21.00
CA LEU A 177 15.03 -6.02 -21.40
C LEU A 177 13.80 -6.56 -22.13
N GLU A 178 14.02 -7.54 -23.00
CA GLU A 178 12.92 -8.22 -23.68
C GLU A 178 12.12 -9.07 -22.67
N VAL A 179 10.83 -9.24 -22.93
CA VAL A 179 9.87 -9.93 -22.05
C VAL A 179 10.35 -11.31 -21.55
N PRO A 180 10.92 -12.22 -22.38
CA PRO A 180 11.37 -13.52 -21.87
C PRO A 180 12.49 -13.38 -20.82
N TYR A 181 13.46 -12.49 -21.03
CA TYR A 181 14.54 -12.25 -20.06
C TYR A 181 14.00 -11.65 -18.76
N VAL A 182 13.05 -10.72 -18.85
CA VAL A 182 12.37 -10.17 -17.67
C VAL A 182 11.69 -11.26 -16.86
N LYS A 183 10.95 -12.17 -17.51
CA LYS A 183 10.27 -13.28 -16.83
C LYS A 183 11.26 -14.19 -16.09
N VAL A 184 12.39 -14.52 -16.70
CA VAL A 184 13.44 -15.33 -16.07
C VAL A 184 14.07 -14.61 -14.88
N LEU A 185 14.37 -13.32 -15.02
CA LEU A 185 14.96 -12.53 -13.93
C LEU A 185 14.00 -12.39 -12.74
N LEU A 186 12.72 -12.14 -12.99
CA LEU A 186 11.70 -12.09 -11.94
C LEU A 186 11.51 -13.45 -11.26
N ALA A 187 11.58 -14.56 -12.00
CA ALA A 187 11.52 -15.90 -11.44
C ALA A 187 12.76 -16.25 -10.58
N LYS A 188 13.95 -15.77 -10.97
CA LYS A 188 15.19 -15.96 -10.20
C LYS A 188 15.25 -15.08 -8.94
N TYR A 189 14.63 -13.90 -8.98
CA TYR A 189 14.71 -12.88 -7.92
C TYR A 189 13.32 -12.36 -7.48
N CYS A 190 12.45 -13.27 -7.02
CA CYS A 190 11.02 -13.06 -6.79
C CYS A 190 10.58 -11.79 -6.05
N ASN A 191 11.39 -11.30 -5.09
CA ASN A 191 10.98 -10.22 -4.19
C ASN A 191 11.76 -8.91 -4.37
N ASN A 192 12.80 -8.90 -5.20
CA ASN A 192 13.73 -7.76 -5.28
C ASN A 192 13.46 -6.86 -6.48
N PHE A 193 12.75 -7.36 -7.50
CA PHE A 193 12.52 -6.64 -8.75
C PHE A 193 11.06 -6.71 -9.16
N THR A 194 10.62 -5.71 -9.91
CA THR A 194 9.28 -5.68 -10.51
C THR A 194 9.31 -5.06 -11.89
N THR A 195 8.31 -5.39 -12.71
CA THR A 195 8.08 -4.72 -13.99
C THR A 195 7.41 -3.38 -13.76
N SER A 196 7.87 -2.35 -14.44
CA SER A 196 7.30 -1.00 -14.40
C SER A 196 7.08 -0.44 -15.80
N GLY A 197 6.10 0.45 -15.93
CA GLY A 197 5.73 1.13 -17.18
C GLY A 197 5.06 0.24 -18.24
N PRO A 198 4.74 0.82 -19.41
CA PRO A 198 4.13 0.10 -20.53
C PRO A 198 5.10 -0.94 -21.14
N THR A 199 4.53 -2.00 -21.71
CA THR A 199 5.30 -2.95 -22.52
C THR A 199 5.31 -2.47 -23.97
N PHE A 200 6.50 -2.16 -24.48
CA PHE A 200 6.69 -1.76 -25.87
C PHE A 200 6.71 -3.00 -26.77
N LYS A 201 5.81 -3.05 -27.76
CA LYS A 201 5.74 -4.16 -28.72
C LYS A 201 6.71 -3.89 -29.87
N VAL A 202 7.92 -4.41 -29.75
CA VAL A 202 8.99 -4.21 -30.73
C VAL A 202 9.35 -5.58 -31.33
N GLY A 203 8.69 -5.95 -32.43
CA GLY A 203 8.97 -7.20 -33.16
C GLY A 203 8.72 -8.50 -32.38
N GLY A 204 9.32 -9.60 -32.85
CA GLY A 204 9.25 -10.92 -32.24
C GLY A 204 10.38 -11.83 -32.72
N PHE A 205 10.61 -12.95 -32.02
CA PHE A 205 11.62 -13.92 -32.41
C PHE A 205 11.15 -14.77 -33.59
N GLY A 206 12.00 -14.91 -34.60
CA GLY A 206 11.80 -15.80 -35.73
C GLY A 206 12.98 -16.76 -35.87
N PHE A 207 12.72 -18.01 -36.23
CA PHE A 207 13.74 -18.99 -36.53
C PHE A 207 13.80 -19.21 -38.04
N VAL A 208 15.00 -19.16 -38.62
CA VAL A 208 15.23 -19.51 -40.03
C VAL A 208 15.81 -20.91 -40.08
N ARG A 209 15.12 -21.82 -40.76
CA ARG A 209 15.64 -23.17 -41.05
C ARG A 209 16.31 -23.14 -42.41
N ILE A 210 17.64 -23.22 -42.43
CA ILE A 210 18.41 -23.36 -43.68
C ILE A 210 18.51 -24.85 -43.98
N LEU A 211 17.85 -25.29 -45.06
CA LEU A 211 18.02 -26.63 -45.61
C LEU A 211 19.17 -26.58 -46.62
N LEU A 212 20.32 -27.12 -46.24
CA LEU A 212 21.42 -27.35 -47.18
C LEU A 212 21.09 -28.61 -47.99
N ILE A 213 20.61 -28.41 -49.22
CA ILE A 213 20.49 -29.49 -50.20
C ILE A 213 21.89 -29.72 -50.75
N TYR A 214 22.56 -30.78 -50.28
CA TYR A 214 23.79 -31.25 -50.90
C TYR A 214 23.43 -31.91 -52.24
N PRO A 215 24.00 -31.47 -53.37
CA PRO A 215 23.90 -32.23 -54.61
C PRO A 215 24.69 -33.53 -54.44
N LEU A 216 24.00 -34.67 -54.55
CA LEU A 216 24.62 -35.97 -54.73
C LEU A 216 25.23 -35.99 -56.14
N PHE A 217 26.56 -35.90 -56.21
CA PHE A 217 27.35 -36.27 -57.38
C PHE A 217 28.16 -37.52 -57.05
#